data_AF-A0A9D8AE04-F1
#
_entry.id   AF-A0A9D8AE04-F1
#
_cell.length_a   1.000
_cell.length_b   1.000
_cell.length_c   1.000
_cell.angle_alpha   90.00
_cell.angle_beta   90.00
_cell.angle_gamma   90.00
#
_symmetry.space_group_name_H-M   'P 1'
#
loop_
_entity.id
_entity.type
_entity.pdbx_description
1 polymer ?
#
loop_
_entity_poly.entity_id
_entity_poly.type
_entity_poly.pdbx_seq_one_letter_code
_entity_poly.pdbx_strand_id
1 'polypeptide(L)' 'MIDSINENLIRPEELAKLLNVSKTSVYRIVESRAIPFFKIKGSLRFEKSDIADYLKSNRVESIN' A
#
# COMPACT_ATOMS: atom_id res chain seq x y z
N MET A 1 -0.29 -23.78 6.49
CA MET A 1 0.50 -23.03 5.49
C MET A 1 -0.30 -21.90 4.82
N ILE A 2 -1.42 -21.45 5.40
CA ILE A 2 -2.24 -20.34 4.87
C ILE A 2 -1.98 -19.05 5.68
N ASP A 3 -1.51 -19.19 6.92
CA ASP A 3 -1.33 -18.07 7.86
C ASP A 3 -0.26 -17.07 7.40
N SER A 4 0.83 -17.51 6.77
CA SER A 4 1.90 -16.60 6.31
C SER A 4 1.51 -15.66 5.16
N ILE A 5 0.47 -15.98 4.38
CA ILE A 5 0.04 -15.09 3.28
C ILE A 5 -0.69 -13.86 3.85
N ASN A 6 -1.44 -14.03 4.95
CA ASN A 6 -2.19 -12.95 5.57
C ASN A 6 -1.28 -11.96 6.32
N GLU A 7 -0.12 -12.38 6.82
CA GLU A 7 0.81 -11.52 7.57
C GLU A 7 1.42 -10.39 6.72
N ASN A 8 1.45 -10.56 5.40
CA ASN A 8 2.02 -9.60 4.45
C ASN A 8 0.98 -8.70 3.78
N LEU A 9 -0.31 -9.01 3.95
CA LEU A 9 -1.41 -8.26 3.36
C LEU A 9 -2.04 -7.31 4.37
N ILE A 10 -1.90 -6.00 4.13
CA ILE A 10 -2.46 -4.97 5.00
C ILE A 10 -3.72 -4.35 4.42
N ARG A 11 -4.55 -3.78 5.28
CA ARG A 11 -5.79 -3.10 4.89
C ARG A 11 -5.52 -1.63 4.52
N PRO A 12 -6.44 -0.96 3.79
CA PRO A 12 -6.31 0.47 3.48
C PRO A 12 -6.10 1.34 4.73
N GLU A 13 -6.72 0.99 5.85
CA GLU A 13 -6.57 1.71 7.11
C GLU A 13 -5.16 1.60 7.70
N GLU A 14 -4.53 0.44 7.56
CA GLU A 14 -3.17 0.20 8.02
C GLU A 14 -2.17 0.85 7.09
N LEU A 15 -2.42 0.80 5.78
CA LEU A 15 -1.63 1.52 4.79
C LEU A 15 -1.64 3.04 5.04
N ALA A 16 -2.81 3.60 5.36
CA ALA A 16 -2.96 5.00 5.72
C ALA A 16 -2.08 5.38 6.93
N LYS A 17 -2.08 4.55 7.97
CA LYS A 17 -1.22 4.73 9.15
C LYS A 17 0.26 4.59 8.81
N LEU A 18 0.62 3.60 7.99
CA LEU A 18 1.99 3.30 7.62
C LEU A 18 2.63 4.42 6.79
N LEU A 19 1.90 4.95 5.80
CA LEU A 19 2.34 6.06 4.97
C LEU A 19 2.11 7.42 5.63
N ASN A 20 1.46 7.45 6.80
CA ASN A 20 1.03 8.65 7.51
C ASN A 20 0.21 9.61 6.62
N VAL A 21 -0.75 9.05 5.88
CA VAL A 21 -1.65 9.79 4.98
C VAL A 21 -3.11 9.54 5.35
N SER A 22 -4.01 10.40 4.85
CA SER A 22 -5.45 10.21 5.05
C SER A 22 -5.98 8.96 4.31
N LYS A 23 -7.08 8.37 4.77
CA LYS A 23 -7.76 7.29 4.03
C LYS A 23 -8.14 7.71 2.61
N THR A 24 -8.58 8.97 2.43
CA THR A 24 -8.88 9.53 1.12
C THR A 24 -7.67 9.52 0.21
N SER A 25 -6.48 9.86 0.74
CA SER A 25 -5.23 9.78 -0.01
C SER A 25 -4.92 8.34 -0.44
N VAL A 26 -5.16 7.35 0.43
CA VAL A 26 -5.03 5.94 0.06
C VAL A 26 -5.97 5.56 -1.09
N TYR A 27 -7.24 5.98 -1.04
CA TYR A 27 -8.17 5.71 -2.14
C TYR A 27 -7.74 6.39 -3.45
N ARG A 28 -7.17 7.60 -3.40
CA ARG A 28 -6.59 8.25 -4.59
C ARG A 28 -5.41 7.47 -5.17
N ILE A 29 -4.55 6.90 -4.32
CA ILE A 29 -3.44 6.03 -4.74
C ILE A 29 -3.98 4.77 -5.45
N VAL A 30 -5.09 4.22 -4.96
CA VAL A 30 -5.76 3.06 -5.58
C VAL A 30 -6.41 3.44 -6.91
N GLU A 31 -7.09 4.58 -6.97
CA GLU A 31 -7.72 5.11 -8.20
C GLU A 31 -6.66 5.40 -9.28
N SER A 32 -5.53 5.99 -8.90
CA SER A 32 -4.39 6.21 -9.78
C SER A 32 -3.58 4.96 -10.08
N ARG A 33 -3.92 3.82 -9.46
CA ARG A 33 -3.20 2.53 -9.56
C ARG A 33 -1.70 2.64 -9.29
N ALA A 34 -1.31 3.55 -8.39
CA ALA A 34 0.10 3.80 -8.11
C ALA A 34 0.73 2.70 -7.20
N ILE A 35 -0.09 1.99 -6.41
CA ILE A 35 0.34 0.80 -5.67
C ILE A 35 -0.51 -0.40 -6.13
N PRO A 36 0.09 -1.55 -6.47
CA PRO A 36 -0.63 -2.78 -6.72
C PRO A 36 -1.50 -3.19 -5.52
N PHE A 37 -2.70 -3.71 -5.79
CA PHE A 37 -3.62 -4.12 -4.73
C PHE A 37 -4.47 -5.31 -5.16
N PHE A 38 -4.88 -6.11 -4.18
CA PHE A 38 -5.81 -7.21 -4.35
C PHE A 38 -7.22 -6.73 -4.01
N LYS A 39 -8.18 -6.98 -4.91
CA LYS A 39 -9.60 -6.74 -4.68
C LYS A 39 -10.29 -8.05 -4.35
N ILE A 40 -10.68 -8.22 -3.09
CA ILE A 40 -11.30 -9.45 -2.57
C ILE A 40 -12.69 -9.11 -2.05
N LYS A 41 -13.74 -9.49 -2.79
CA LYS A 41 -15.16 -9.29 -2.42
C LYS A 41 -15.48 -7.86 -1.93
N GLY A 42 -14.93 -6.84 -2.59
CA GLY A 42 -15.14 -5.43 -2.25
C GLY A 42 -14.18 -4.87 -1.19
N SER A 43 -13.33 -5.72 -0.59
CA SER A 43 -12.22 -5.29 0.25
C SER A 43 -10.94 -5.13 -0.57
N LEU A 44 -10.10 -4.19 -0.17
CA LEU A 44 -8.77 -3.99 -0.74
C LEU A 44 -7.71 -4.56 0.22
N ARG A 45 -6.65 -5.15 -0.33
CA ARG A 45 -5.46 -5.61 0.40
C ARG A 45 -4.21 -5.20 -0.36
N PHE A 46 -3.18 -4.83 0.38
CA PHE A 46 -1.90 -4.39 -0.17
C PHE A 46 -0.79 -5.27 0.37
N GLU A 47 0.14 -5.66 -0.50
CA GLU A 47 1.33 -6.37 -0.06
C GLU A 47 2.36 -5.39 0.49
N LYS A 48 3.03 -5.75 1.59
CA LYS A 48 4.09 -4.92 2.17
C LYS A 48 5.27 -4.71 1.20
N SER A 49 5.57 -5.70 0.36
CA SER A 49 6.60 -5.62 -0.69
C SER A 49 6.27 -4.51 -1.70
N ASP A 50 5.05 -4.50 -2.23
CA ASP A 50 4.56 -3.47 -3.15
C ASP A 50 4.64 -2.06 -2.56
N ILE A 51 4.31 -1.93 -1.27
CA ILE A 51 4.38 -0.63 -0.58
C ILE A 51 5.84 -0.18 -0.44
N ALA A 52 6.76 -1.10 -0.12
CA ALA A 52 8.18 -0.80 -0.04
C ALA A 52 8.72 -0.36 -1.41
N ASP A 53 8.31 -1.01 -2.49
CA ASP A 53 8.72 -0.65 -3.85
C ASP A 53 8.13 0.68 -4.29
N TYR A 54 6.89 0.99 -3.92
CA TYR A 54 6.30 2.31 -4.11
C TYR A 54 7.07 3.41 -3.36
N LEU A 55 7.50 3.17 -2.12
CA LEU A 55 8.31 4.13 -1.38
C LEU A 55 9.67 4.37 -2.04
N LYS A 56 10.31 3.31 -2.55
CA LYS A 56 11.55 3.43 -3.31
C LYS A 56 11.35 4.22 -4.61
N SER A 57 10.26 3.99 -5.34
CA SER A 57 9.99 4.71 -6.59
C SER A 57 9.63 6.18 -6.37
N ASN A 58 9.07 6.54 -5.22
CA ASN A 58 8.77 7.92 -4.83
C ASN A 58 9.91 8.62 -4.07
N ARG A 59 11.05 7.94 -3.86
CA ARG A 59 12.20 8.53 -3.21
C ARG A 59 12.79 9.60 -4.11
N VAL A 60 12.72 10.85 -3.66
CA VAL A 60 13.44 11.96 -4.29
C VAL A 60 14.82 12.01 -3.65
N GLU A 61 15.86 11.81 -4.46
CA GLU A 61 17.25 11.89 -3.98
C GLU A 61 17.57 13.30 -3.48
N SER A 62 18.34 13.37 -2.40
CA SER A 62 18.79 14.63 -1.84
C SER A 62 19.83 15.24 -2.77
N ILE A 63 19.60 16.49 -3.18
CA ILE A 63 20.61 17.26 -3.92
C ILE A 63 21.61 17.76 -2.87
N ASN A 64 22.85 17.29 -2.96
CA ASN A 64 24.02 17.82 -2.24
C ASN A 64 24.88 18.61 -3.23
#